data_AF-A0A5J4PEN8-F1
#
_entry.id   AF-A0A5J4PEN8-F1
#
_cell.length_a   1.000
_cell.length_b   1.000
_cell.length_c   1.000
_cell.angle_alpha   90.00
_cell.angle_beta   90.00
_cell.angle_gamma   90.00
#
_symmetry.space_group_name_H-M   'P 1'
#
loop_
_entity.id
_entity.type
_entity.pdbx_description
1 polymer ?
#
loop_
_entity_poly.entity_id
_entity_poly.type
_entity_poly.pdbx_seq_one_letter_code
_entity_poly.pdbx_strand_id
1 'polypeptide(L)'
;MKRHVLTSIVTLLTFTGLPARSLPPVPKLIVGITIDQLRTDYVEIFSDLFGENGFKRLWKEGRIYRNAEYPFANPDRASAVATLYSGTTPSSNGIISEYWMDRPTLRLVHCTDDSAFMGNYTSESSSPMQLLTSTIADELKIATQGRGLVYSVSPFRETAIFAAGHS
;
A
#
# COMPACT_ATOMS: atom_id res chain seq x y z
N MET A 1 -16.04 -61.61 2.15
CA MET A 1 -16.47 -60.38 2.86
C MET A 1 -15.38 -59.66 3.66
N LYS A 2 -14.48 -60.33 4.41
CA LYS A 2 -13.49 -59.64 5.28
C LYS A 2 -12.37 -58.84 4.57
N ARG A 3 -11.99 -59.19 3.33
CA ARG A 3 -10.85 -58.58 2.60
C ARG A 3 -11.16 -57.22 1.96
N HIS A 4 -12.43 -56.97 1.62
CA HIS A 4 -12.90 -55.70 1.06
C HIS A 4 -13.12 -54.64 2.15
N VAL A 5 -13.51 -55.07 3.36
CA VAL A 5 -13.65 -54.17 4.52
C VAL A 5 -12.27 -53.62 4.95
N LEU A 6 -11.24 -54.46 4.96
CA LEU A 6 -9.88 -54.01 5.30
C LEU A 6 -9.31 -53.01 4.29
N THR A 7 -9.58 -53.20 3.00
CA THR A 7 -9.12 -52.27 1.94
C THR A 7 -9.83 -50.93 2.02
N SER A 8 -11.13 -50.91 2.33
CA SER A 8 -11.86 -49.65 2.57
C SER A 8 -11.37 -48.89 3.81
N ILE A 9 -11.01 -49.58 4.90
CA ILE A 9 -10.49 -48.93 6.13
C ILE A 9 -9.10 -48.32 5.89
N VAL A 10 -8.22 -49.00 5.14
CA VAL A 10 -6.88 -48.48 4.81
C VAL A 10 -6.97 -47.27 3.88
N THR A 11 -7.92 -47.27 2.93
CA THR A 11 -8.14 -46.13 2.02
C THR A 11 -8.73 -44.91 2.76
N LEU A 12 -9.56 -45.15 3.78
CA LEU A 12 -10.12 -44.09 4.63
C LEU A 12 -9.04 -43.47 5.55
N LEU A 13 -8.10 -44.29 6.05
CA LEU A 13 -6.98 -43.81 6.87
C LEU A 13 -5.96 -42.95 6.09
N THR A 14 -5.82 -43.17 4.79
CA THR A 14 -4.91 -42.35 3.95
C THR A 14 -5.44 -40.95 3.66
N PHE A 15 -6.76 -40.70 3.80
CA PHE A 15 -7.37 -39.40 3.56
C PHE A 15 -7.43 -38.48 4.80
N THR A 16 -7.23 -39.02 6.01
CA THR A 16 -7.35 -38.25 7.27
C THR A 16 -6.06 -37.55 7.69
N GLY A 17 -4.98 -37.68 6.93
CA GLY A 17 -3.64 -37.21 7.30
C GLY A 17 -3.20 -35.88 6.68
N LEU A 18 -4.07 -35.10 6.03
CA LEU A 18 -3.67 -33.78 5.54
C LEU A 18 -3.41 -32.88 6.75
N PRO A 19 -2.16 -32.43 6.99
CA PRO A 19 -1.91 -31.48 8.07
C PRO A 19 -2.70 -30.22 7.79
N ALA A 20 -3.55 -29.82 8.74
CA ALA A 20 -4.20 -28.52 8.69
C ALA A 20 -3.09 -27.47 8.69
N ARG A 21 -2.87 -26.83 7.54
CA ARG A 21 -1.85 -25.79 7.42
C ARG A 21 -2.25 -24.66 8.35
N SER A 22 -1.46 -24.43 9.39
CA SER A 22 -1.63 -23.26 10.24
C SER A 22 -1.50 -22.02 9.35
N LEU A 23 -2.62 -21.33 9.10
CA LEU A 23 -2.76 -19.96 9.57
C LEU A 23 -1.42 -19.23 9.74
N PRO A 24 -0.70 -18.75 8.71
CA PRO A 24 0.43 -17.87 8.99
C PRO A 24 -0.06 -16.74 9.91
N PRO A 25 0.69 -16.42 10.97
CA PRO A 25 0.26 -15.42 11.93
C PRO A 25 0.03 -14.09 11.22
N VAL A 26 -1.17 -13.53 11.36
CA VAL A 26 -1.50 -12.23 10.78
C VAL A 26 -0.77 -11.14 11.57
N PRO A 27 -0.01 -10.24 10.92
CA PRO A 27 0.68 -9.16 11.61
C PRO A 27 -0.33 -8.25 12.30
N LYS A 28 -0.02 -7.83 13.53
CA LYS A 28 -0.86 -6.90 14.31
C LYS A 28 -0.72 -5.44 13.86
N LEU A 29 0.39 -5.12 13.20
CA LEU A 29 0.72 -3.78 12.72
C LEU A 29 1.47 -3.89 11.39
N ILE A 30 1.11 -3.04 10.44
CA ILE A 30 1.80 -2.84 9.18
C ILE A 30 2.30 -1.40 9.16
N VAL A 31 3.57 -1.20 8.83
CA VAL A 31 4.18 0.12 8.72
C VAL A 31 4.66 0.30 7.28
N GLY A 32 4.02 1.19 6.54
CA GLY A 32 4.45 1.61 5.20
C GLY A 32 5.32 2.85 5.29
N ILE A 33 6.54 2.78 4.78
CA ILE A 33 7.49 3.90 4.73
C ILE A 33 7.77 4.20 3.27
N THR A 34 7.32 5.36 2.80
CA THR A 34 7.61 5.87 1.46
C THR A 34 8.58 7.02 1.59
N ILE A 35 9.72 6.94 0.89
CA ILE A 35 10.77 7.96 0.94
C ILE A 35 10.84 8.63 -0.42
N ASP A 36 10.53 9.92 -0.45
CA ASP A 36 10.54 10.71 -1.67
C ASP A 36 11.96 10.78 -2.25
N GLN A 37 12.07 10.58 -3.57
CA GLN A 37 13.32 10.58 -4.33
C GLN A 37 14.45 9.66 -3.83
N LEU A 38 14.13 8.57 -3.09
CA LEU A 38 15.15 7.59 -2.70
C LEU A 38 15.45 6.62 -3.83
N ARG A 39 16.55 6.87 -4.55
CA ARG A 39 17.08 5.94 -5.54
C ARG A 39 17.78 4.76 -4.84
N THR A 40 17.60 3.55 -5.37
CA THR A 40 18.09 2.31 -4.71
C THR A 40 19.60 2.27 -4.55
N ASP A 41 20.36 2.82 -5.50
CA ASP A 41 21.82 2.88 -5.45
C ASP A 41 22.34 3.74 -4.29
N TYR A 42 21.58 4.72 -3.81
CA TYR A 42 21.96 5.48 -2.61
C TYR A 42 22.05 4.58 -1.37
N VAL A 43 21.18 3.57 -1.27
CA VAL A 43 21.20 2.63 -0.15
C VAL A 43 22.48 1.79 -0.16
N GLU A 44 22.96 1.43 -1.35
CA GLU A 44 24.19 0.66 -1.54
C GLU A 44 25.44 1.54 -1.38
N ILE A 45 25.49 2.71 -2.02
CA ILE A 45 26.66 3.61 -2.03
C ILE A 45 26.93 4.16 -0.62
N PHE A 46 25.90 4.52 0.12
CA PHE A 46 26.02 5.09 1.47
C PHE A 46 25.88 4.04 2.56
N SER A 47 25.97 2.75 2.24
CA SER A 47 25.79 1.66 3.21
C SER A 47 26.67 1.82 4.43
N ASP A 48 27.93 2.24 4.24
CA ASP A 48 28.91 2.39 5.32
C ASP A 48 28.59 3.52 6.29
N LEU A 49 27.78 4.50 5.85
CA LEU A 49 27.33 5.62 6.68
C LEU A 49 26.09 5.26 7.52
N PHE A 50 25.38 4.18 7.18
CA PHE A 50 24.18 3.77 7.91
C PHE A 50 24.50 2.95 9.17
N GLY A 51 23.71 3.17 10.21
CA GLY A 51 23.72 2.32 11.41
C GLY A 51 23.08 0.94 11.15
N GLU A 52 23.39 -0.02 12.03
CA GLU A 52 22.98 -1.43 11.86
C GLU A 52 21.46 -1.64 11.93
N ASN A 53 20.72 -0.79 12.66
CA ASN A 53 19.30 -1.00 12.97
C ASN A 53 18.31 -0.34 11.98
N GLY A 54 18.77 0.15 10.83
CA GLY A 54 17.94 0.83 9.82
C GLY A 54 17.95 0.12 8.46
N PHE A 55 18.36 0.85 7.41
CA PHE A 55 18.48 0.31 6.05
C PHE A 55 19.31 -0.97 5.99
N LYS A 56 20.42 -1.07 6.73
CA LYS A 56 21.25 -2.28 6.80
C LYS A 56 20.48 -3.51 7.26
N ARG A 57 19.67 -3.38 8.31
CA ARG A 57 18.82 -4.47 8.80
C ARG A 57 17.79 -4.89 7.76
N LEU A 58 17.09 -3.93 7.17
CA LEU A 58 16.11 -4.20 6.10
C LEU A 58 16.78 -4.89 4.90
N TRP A 59 18.00 -4.50 4.58
CA TRP A 59 18.75 -5.06 3.46
C TRP A 59 19.22 -6.51 3.73
N LYS A 60 19.63 -6.80 4.97
CA LYS A 60 20.16 -8.12 5.37
C LYS A 60 19.08 -9.14 5.69
N GLU A 61 18.02 -8.72 6.39
CA GLU A 61 16.97 -9.61 6.92
C GLU A 61 15.69 -9.58 6.06
N GLY A 62 15.49 -8.54 5.26
CA GLY A 62 14.29 -8.32 4.49
C GLY A 62 14.26 -9.03 3.14
N ARG A 63 13.22 -8.72 2.37
CA ARG A 63 13.10 -9.07 0.96
C ARG A 63 13.25 -7.81 0.14
N ILE A 64 14.24 -7.81 -0.75
CA ILE A 64 14.55 -6.67 -1.61
C ILE A 64 14.12 -7.00 -3.04
N TYR A 65 13.29 -6.15 -3.61
CA TYR A 65 12.97 -6.17 -5.03
C TYR A 65 13.86 -5.14 -5.73
N ARG A 66 14.86 -5.62 -6.48
CA ARG A 66 15.82 -4.76 -7.19
C ARG A 66 15.32 -4.25 -8.54
N ASN A 67 14.35 -4.96 -9.12
CA ASN A 67 13.79 -4.64 -10.42
C ASN A 67 12.31 -4.25 -10.26
N ALA A 68 12.09 -3.12 -9.60
CA ALA A 68 10.78 -2.52 -9.42
C ALA A 68 10.79 -1.13 -10.05
N GLU A 69 9.79 -0.83 -10.87
CA GLU A 69 9.65 0.43 -11.58
C GLU A 69 8.18 0.85 -11.62
N TYR A 70 7.94 2.15 -11.78
CA TYR A 70 6.60 2.67 -12.02
C TYR A 70 6.21 2.40 -13.48
N PRO A 71 5.05 1.76 -13.75
CA PRO A 71 4.64 1.39 -15.10
C PRO A 71 4.04 2.58 -15.88
N PHE A 72 4.41 3.82 -15.53
CA PHE A 72 3.90 5.05 -16.13
C PHE A 72 4.97 6.14 -16.19
N ALA A 73 4.73 7.14 -17.05
CA ALA A 73 5.69 8.20 -17.31
C ALA A 73 5.61 9.32 -16.27
N ASN A 74 6.76 9.96 -16.00
CA ASN A 74 6.91 11.15 -15.15
C ASN A 74 6.26 10.99 -13.77
N PRO A 75 6.67 10.01 -12.96
CA PRO A 75 6.17 9.87 -11.61
C PRO A 75 6.53 11.11 -10.79
N ASP A 76 5.51 11.73 -10.23
CA ASP A 76 5.65 12.71 -9.16
C ASP A 76 5.19 12.11 -7.83
N ARG A 77 5.30 12.89 -6.77
CA ARG A 77 5.03 12.42 -5.42
C ARG A 77 3.59 11.91 -5.26
N ALA A 78 2.62 12.64 -5.82
CA ALA A 78 1.20 12.31 -5.74
C ALA A 78 0.88 11.00 -6.48
N SER A 79 1.24 10.92 -7.76
CA SER A 79 0.99 9.76 -8.63
C SER A 79 1.73 8.51 -8.13
N ALA A 80 2.95 8.65 -7.62
CA ALA A 80 3.73 7.57 -7.05
C ALA A 80 3.08 6.96 -5.79
N VAL A 81 2.63 7.79 -4.84
CA VAL A 81 1.99 7.31 -3.61
C VAL A 81 0.61 6.72 -3.92
N ALA A 82 -0.20 7.38 -4.75
CA ALA A 82 -1.48 6.83 -5.17
C ALA A 82 -1.33 5.43 -5.81
N THR A 83 -0.31 5.25 -6.65
CA THR A 83 0.00 3.95 -7.27
C THR A 83 0.43 2.91 -6.22
N LEU A 84 1.32 3.28 -5.30
CA LEU A 84 1.87 2.36 -4.31
C LEU A 84 0.79 1.80 -3.38
N TYR A 85 -0.14 2.65 -2.93
CA TYR A 85 -1.16 2.26 -1.95
C TYR A 85 -2.46 1.73 -2.57
N SER A 86 -2.78 2.09 -3.82
CA SER A 86 -3.91 1.49 -4.56
C SER A 86 -3.55 0.20 -5.28
N GLY A 87 -2.27 -0.03 -5.59
CA GLY A 87 -1.83 -1.14 -6.42
C GLY A 87 -2.25 -1.01 -7.90
N THR A 88 -2.68 0.18 -8.34
CA THR A 88 -3.11 0.45 -9.72
C THR A 88 -2.39 1.66 -10.30
N THR A 89 -2.46 1.84 -11.62
CA THR A 89 -1.78 2.96 -12.30
C THR A 89 -2.60 4.26 -12.27
N PRO A 90 -2.01 5.42 -12.55
CA PRO A 90 -2.74 6.69 -12.71
C PRO A 90 -3.95 6.64 -13.63
N SER A 91 -3.90 5.79 -14.66
CA SER A 91 -5.03 5.60 -15.58
C SER A 91 -6.27 4.98 -14.92
N SER A 92 -6.08 4.27 -13.80
CA SER A 92 -7.14 3.61 -13.04
C SER A 92 -7.48 4.37 -11.75
N ASN A 93 -6.46 4.79 -10.99
CA ASN A 93 -6.66 5.50 -9.73
C ASN A 93 -6.98 7.01 -9.91
N GLY A 94 -6.77 7.57 -11.10
CA GLY A 94 -7.11 8.96 -11.44
C GLY A 94 -6.05 10.01 -11.09
N ILE A 95 -5.02 9.65 -10.30
CA ILE A 95 -3.99 10.60 -9.85
C ILE A 95 -2.82 10.62 -10.83
N ILE A 96 -2.92 11.52 -11.81
CA ILE A 96 -1.92 11.67 -12.89
C ILE A 96 -0.74 12.58 -12.53
N SER A 97 -0.95 13.50 -11.59
CA SER A 97 0.06 14.44 -11.11
C SER A 97 -0.39 15.15 -9.83
N GLU A 98 0.50 15.90 -9.18
CA GLU A 98 0.22 16.77 -8.04
C GLU A 98 -0.69 17.94 -8.45
N TYR A 99 -0.47 18.46 -9.65
CA TYR A 99 -1.29 19.51 -10.24
C TYR A 99 -1.68 19.16 -11.67
N TRP A 100 -2.91 19.43 -12.06
CA TRP A 100 -3.37 19.31 -13.44
C TRP A 100 -4.29 20.45 -13.84
N MET A 101 -4.45 20.64 -15.15
CA MET A 101 -5.37 21.63 -15.71
C MET A 101 -6.79 21.08 -15.67
N ASP A 102 -7.67 21.73 -14.92
CA ASP A 102 -9.10 21.49 -14.98
C ASP A 102 -9.67 22.09 -16.28
N ARG A 103 -10.25 21.25 -17.15
CA ARG A 103 -10.66 21.67 -18.50
C ARG A 103 -11.81 22.68 -18.51
N PRO A 104 -12.87 22.54 -17.70
CA PRO A 104 -13.98 23.49 -17.66
C PRO A 104 -13.55 24.86 -17.13
N THR A 105 -12.72 24.91 -16.09
CA THR A 105 -12.32 26.19 -15.49
C THR A 105 -11.03 26.77 -16.06
N LEU A 106 -10.24 25.97 -16.78
CA LEU A 106 -8.89 26.30 -17.27
C LEU A 106 -7.97 26.78 -16.14
N ARG A 107 -8.14 26.21 -14.95
CA ARG A 107 -7.31 26.49 -13.79
C ARG A 107 -6.46 25.29 -13.45
N LEU A 108 -5.27 25.58 -12.94
CA LEU A 108 -4.45 24.57 -12.30
C LEU A 108 -5.10 24.21 -10.96
N VAL A 109 -5.41 22.93 -10.77
CA VAL A 109 -5.99 22.40 -9.54
C VAL A 109 -5.02 21.42 -8.90
N HIS A 110 -4.93 21.41 -7.57
CA HIS A 110 -4.13 20.42 -6.85
C HIS A 110 -4.90 19.11 -6.70
N CYS A 111 -4.18 17.99 -6.65
CA CYS A 111 -4.73 16.65 -6.67
C CYS A 111 -5.61 16.27 -5.47
N THR A 112 -5.50 17.02 -4.37
CA THR A 112 -6.31 16.84 -3.17
C THR A 112 -7.22 18.01 -2.86
N ASP A 113 -7.28 19.06 -3.69
CA ASP A 113 -8.11 20.23 -3.38
C ASP A 113 -9.59 19.83 -3.32
N ASP A 114 -10.24 20.15 -2.20
CA ASP A 114 -11.67 19.95 -2.01
C ASP A 114 -12.23 21.02 -1.08
N SER A 115 -12.94 22.00 -1.66
CA SER A 115 -13.56 23.09 -0.92
C SER A 115 -14.65 22.64 0.08
N ALA A 116 -15.19 21.42 -0.08
CA ALA A 116 -16.21 20.89 0.82
C ALA A 116 -15.61 20.28 2.09
N PHE A 117 -14.29 20.01 2.12
CA PHE A 117 -13.63 19.36 3.24
C PHE A 117 -12.54 20.24 3.86
N MET A 118 -12.93 21.03 4.86
CA MET A 118 -12.00 21.91 5.59
C MET A 118 -11.07 21.10 6.49
N GLY A 119 -9.76 21.35 6.37
CA GLY A 119 -8.77 20.73 7.23
C GLY A 119 -8.82 21.24 8.67
N ASN A 120 -8.38 20.41 9.62
CA ASN A 120 -8.30 20.79 11.02
C ASN A 120 -7.05 21.62 11.28
N TYR A 121 -7.20 22.78 11.94
CA TYR A 121 -6.10 23.69 12.28
C TYR A 121 -5.27 24.16 11.06
N THR A 122 -5.89 24.22 9.88
CA THR A 122 -5.29 24.72 8.64
C THR A 122 -6.31 25.53 7.84
N SER A 123 -5.83 26.43 6.98
CA SER A 123 -6.67 27.13 5.99
C SER A 123 -6.91 26.30 4.73
N GLU A 124 -6.26 25.15 4.61
CA GLU A 124 -6.39 24.29 3.44
C GLU A 124 -7.64 23.42 3.54
N SER A 125 -8.26 23.15 2.37
CA SER A 125 -9.37 22.22 2.25
C SER A 125 -8.96 21.10 1.32
N SER A 126 -8.93 19.87 1.82
CA SER A 126 -8.35 18.73 1.10
C SER A 126 -9.00 17.41 1.43
N SER A 127 -9.20 16.58 0.41
CA SER A 127 -9.81 15.25 0.56
C SER A 127 -9.24 14.25 -0.46
N PRO A 128 -9.50 12.94 -0.28
CA PRO A 128 -9.14 11.92 -1.25
C PRO A 128 -10.11 11.83 -2.43
N MET A 129 -11.03 12.80 -2.63
CA MET A 129 -12.13 12.70 -3.62
C MET A 129 -11.67 12.41 -5.06
N GLN A 130 -10.47 12.84 -5.45
CA GLN A 130 -9.92 12.60 -6.79
C GLN A 130 -9.37 11.18 -6.97
N LEU A 131 -9.19 10.42 -5.88
CA LEU A 131 -8.72 9.04 -5.92
C LEU A 131 -9.89 8.12 -6.28
N LEU A 132 -9.83 7.48 -7.45
CA LEU A 132 -10.95 6.71 -8.00
C LEU A 132 -11.02 5.26 -7.52
N THR A 133 -9.99 4.78 -6.82
CA THR A 133 -9.83 3.39 -6.41
C THR A 133 -9.63 3.27 -4.91
N SER A 134 -10.01 2.13 -4.33
CA SER A 134 -9.64 1.81 -2.94
C SER A 134 -8.13 1.63 -2.78
N THR A 135 -7.67 1.89 -1.56
CA THR A 135 -6.29 1.63 -1.13
C THR A 135 -6.23 0.38 -0.27
N ILE A 136 -5.02 -0.13 0.01
CA ILE A 136 -4.82 -1.18 1.00
C ILE A 136 -5.36 -0.82 2.38
N ALA A 137 -5.39 0.47 2.74
CA ALA A 137 -5.98 0.97 3.96
C ALA A 137 -7.51 0.86 3.95
N ASP A 138 -8.14 1.19 2.83
CA ASP A 138 -9.59 1.00 2.63
C ASP A 138 -9.97 -0.47 2.71
N GLU A 139 -9.21 -1.35 2.04
CA GLU A 139 -9.44 -2.79 2.09
C GLU A 139 -9.25 -3.36 3.51
N LEU A 140 -8.30 -2.82 4.28
CA LEU A 140 -8.13 -3.18 5.70
C LEU A 140 -9.36 -2.79 6.51
N LYS A 141 -9.89 -1.57 6.33
CA LYS A 141 -11.09 -1.10 7.00
C LYS A 141 -12.30 -1.96 6.65
N ILE A 142 -12.49 -2.30 5.37
CA ILE A 142 -13.57 -3.18 4.90
C ILE A 142 -13.43 -4.58 5.52
N ALA A 143 -12.24 -5.19 5.41
CA ALA A 143 -11.99 -6.55 5.90
C ALA A 143 -12.13 -6.68 7.42
N THR A 144 -11.88 -5.60 8.16
CA THR A 144 -11.99 -5.56 9.63
C THR A 144 -13.34 -5.03 10.14
N GLN A 145 -14.27 -4.70 9.24
CA GLN A 145 -15.56 -4.08 9.57
C GLN A 145 -15.38 -2.76 10.35
N GLY A 146 -14.44 -1.93 9.92
CA GLY A 146 -14.12 -0.62 10.51
C GLY A 146 -13.27 -0.66 11.79
N ARG A 147 -12.95 -1.85 12.31
CA ARG A 147 -12.13 -1.99 13.54
C ARG A 147 -10.64 -1.73 13.34
N GLY A 148 -10.16 -1.90 12.11
CA GLY A 148 -8.78 -1.57 11.75
C GLY A 148 -8.52 -0.08 11.93
N LEU A 149 -7.35 0.24 12.47
CA LEU A 149 -6.91 1.63 12.61
C LEU A 149 -5.94 1.94 11.46
N VAL A 150 -6.17 3.07 10.82
CA VAL A 150 -5.34 3.59 9.73
C VAL A 150 -4.86 4.96 10.15
N TYR A 151 -3.55 5.17 10.11
CA TYR A 151 -2.90 6.44 10.36
C TYR A 151 -1.86 6.66 9.29
N SER A 152 -1.83 7.88 8.75
CA SER A 152 -0.85 8.31 7.75
C SER A 152 -0.30 9.66 8.17
N VAL A 153 1.02 9.82 8.11
CA VAL A 153 1.71 11.03 8.53
C VAL A 153 2.75 11.37 7.46
N SER A 154 2.71 12.61 7.00
CA SER A 154 3.65 13.11 6.01
C SER A 154 3.73 14.64 6.11
N PRO A 155 4.88 15.25 5.78
CA PRO A 155 4.97 16.70 5.60
C PRO A 155 4.17 17.22 4.40
N PHE A 156 3.76 16.34 3.48
CA PHE A 156 3.01 16.68 2.28
C PHE A 156 1.60 16.07 2.34
N ARG A 157 0.59 16.89 2.07
CA ARG A 157 -0.82 16.53 2.29
C ARG A 157 -1.29 15.43 1.36
N GLU A 158 -0.88 15.47 0.10
CA GLU A 158 -1.24 14.51 -0.94
C GLU A 158 -0.75 13.12 -0.61
N THR A 159 0.46 13.00 -0.06
CA THR A 159 0.99 11.69 0.31
C THR A 159 0.35 11.16 1.59
N ALA A 160 0.05 12.02 2.56
CA ALA A 160 -0.70 11.60 3.75
C ALA A 160 -2.09 11.07 3.36
N ILE A 161 -2.83 11.85 2.57
CA ILE A 161 -4.21 11.55 2.14
C ILE A 161 -4.25 10.29 1.28
N PHE A 162 -3.44 10.18 0.23
CA PHE A 162 -3.48 9.01 -0.66
C PHE A 162 -2.97 7.72 -0.01
N ALA A 163 -2.07 7.80 0.98
CA ALA A 163 -1.66 6.63 1.73
C ALA A 163 -2.73 6.16 2.74
N ALA A 164 -3.55 7.08 3.27
CA ALA A 164 -4.68 6.74 4.15
C ALA A 164 -5.90 6.22 3.39
N GLY A 165 -6.11 6.68 2.15
CA GLY A 165 -7.29 6.33 1.36
C GLY A 165 -8.51 7.14 1.78
N HIS A 166 -9.69 6.52 1.67
CA HIS A 166 -10.99 7.15 1.88
C HIS A 166 -11.53 7.02 3.31
N SER A 167 -10.98 6.11 4.13
CA SER A 167 -11.67 5.53 5.29
C SER A 167 -10.96 5.64 6.65
#